data_AF-A0A418XY67-F1
#
_entry.id   AF-A0A418XY67-F1
#
_cell.length_a   1.000
_cell.length_b   1.000
_cell.length_c   1.000
_cell.angle_alpha   90.00
_cell.angle_beta   90.00
_cell.angle_gamma   90.00
#
_symmetry.space_group_name_H-M   'P 1'
#
loop_
_entity.id
_entity.type
_entity.pdbx_description
1 polymer ?
#
loop_
_entity_poly.entity_id
_entity_poly.type
_entity_poly.pdbx_seq_one_letter_code
_entity_poly.pdbx_strand_id
1 'polypeptide(L)'
;MKYRFCSLLLAGFLLGGTNPAEADDCYYYWVHQCLNVIDASQRKIEQYVLVSPSVNYLNSGNLRCAEAVAQRQQDVHDALLTAFNGAAGNIDACDTPLTEIPVRVYDNPQKATWHYGRSLRESPGKTIVPLADLPAL
;
A
#
# COMPACT_ATOMS: atom_id res chain seq x y z
N MET A 1 64.20 -16.00 -25.45
CA MET A 1 63.53 -16.55 -26.65
C MET A 1 63.18 -18.02 -26.37
N LYS A 2 61.88 -18.37 -26.43
CA LYS A 2 61.22 -19.69 -26.46
C LYS A 2 60.10 -19.81 -25.42
N TYR A 3 58.90 -19.63 -25.95
CA TYR A 3 57.59 -19.93 -25.38
C TYR A 3 57.41 -21.43 -25.11
N ARG A 4 56.61 -21.80 -24.10
CA ARG A 4 55.26 -22.37 -24.29
C ARG A 4 54.70 -23.10 -23.05
N PHE A 5 53.39 -22.93 -22.91
CA PHE A 5 52.36 -23.88 -22.47
C PHE A 5 51.76 -23.82 -21.05
N CYS A 6 50.44 -23.61 -21.08
CA CYS A 6 49.39 -24.21 -20.25
C CYS A 6 49.21 -23.77 -18.80
N SER A 7 48.18 -22.95 -18.57
CA SER A 7 46.88 -23.37 -17.99
C SER A 7 46.24 -22.14 -17.32
N LEU A 8 45.23 -21.52 -17.93
CA LEU A 8 43.80 -21.86 -17.81
C LEU A 8 43.24 -21.76 -16.38
N LEU A 9 42.24 -20.88 -16.27
CA LEU A 9 41.06 -20.97 -15.42
C LEU A 9 41.21 -20.70 -13.91
N LEU A 10 40.76 -19.52 -13.49
CA LEU A 10 39.76 -19.38 -12.42
C LEU A 10 39.15 -17.96 -12.45
N ALA A 11 38.48 -17.67 -13.56
CA ALA A 11 37.41 -16.67 -13.61
C ALA A 11 36.09 -17.46 -13.60
N GLY A 12 35.38 -17.42 -12.48
CA GLY A 12 34.13 -18.13 -12.23
C GLY A 12 34.04 -18.39 -10.73
N PHE A 13 32.98 -18.06 -10.00
CA PHE A 13 31.59 -17.93 -10.39
C PHE A 13 30.95 -17.12 -9.26
N LEU A 14 30.84 -15.79 -9.40
CA LEU A 14 29.89 -15.01 -8.60
C LEU A 14 28.51 -15.20 -9.25
N LEU A 15 27.99 -16.42 -9.21
CA LEU A 15 26.55 -16.62 -9.28
C LEU A 15 26.01 -16.13 -7.94
N GLY A 16 25.78 -14.83 -7.86
CA GLY A 16 24.71 -14.33 -7.02
C GLY A 16 23.46 -15.04 -7.52
N GLY A 17 23.04 -16.07 -6.80
CA GLY A 17 21.72 -16.64 -6.98
C GLY A 17 20.74 -15.51 -6.75
N THR A 18 20.25 -14.91 -7.83
CA THR A 18 18.94 -14.30 -7.79
C THR A 18 18.01 -15.47 -7.52
N ASN A 19 17.65 -15.68 -6.25
CA ASN A 19 16.47 -16.48 -5.96
C ASN A 19 15.40 -15.93 -6.90
N PRO A 20 14.73 -16.75 -7.73
CA PRO A 20 13.51 -16.28 -8.36
C PRO A 20 12.67 -15.73 -7.20
N ALA A 21 12.29 -14.46 -7.29
CA ALA A 21 11.36 -13.89 -6.34
C ALA A 21 10.11 -14.74 -6.47
N GLU A 22 9.93 -15.66 -5.53
CA GLU A 22 8.79 -16.55 -5.51
C GLU A 22 7.55 -15.68 -5.40
N ALA A 23 6.49 -16.06 -6.10
CA ALA A 23 5.26 -15.27 -6.11
C ALA A 23 4.69 -15.19 -4.70
N ASP A 24 4.91 -14.06 -4.06
CA ASP A 24 4.44 -13.82 -2.71
C ASP A 24 2.97 -13.39 -2.73
N ASP A 25 2.23 -13.92 -1.78
CA ASP A 25 0.87 -13.52 -1.44
C ASP A 25 0.90 -12.16 -0.73
N CYS A 26 0.34 -11.15 -1.37
CA CYS A 26 0.31 -9.79 -0.85
C CYS A 26 -1.08 -9.41 -0.40
N TYR A 27 -1.13 -8.64 0.67
CA TYR A 27 -2.34 -8.16 1.30
C TYR A 27 -2.29 -6.66 1.38
N TYR A 28 -3.33 -5.99 0.89
CA TYR A 28 -3.35 -4.54 0.83
C TYR A 28 -4.71 -3.98 1.16
N TYR A 29 -4.72 -2.71 1.56
CA TYR A 29 -5.96 -1.95 1.73
C TYR A 29 -5.65 -0.46 1.57
N TRP A 30 -6.60 0.30 1.04
CA TRP A 30 -6.47 1.74 0.91
C TRP A 30 -6.98 2.42 2.17
N VAL A 31 -6.26 3.43 2.65
CA VAL A 31 -6.68 4.20 3.82
C VAL A 31 -6.15 5.63 3.77
N HIS A 32 -7.06 6.59 3.84
CA HIS A 32 -6.74 8.00 3.96
C HIS A 32 -7.37 8.57 5.24
N GLN A 33 -6.67 9.48 5.90
CA GLN A 33 -7.13 10.09 7.15
C GLN A 33 -7.12 11.60 7.04
N CYS A 34 -8.27 12.18 7.33
CA CYS A 34 -8.46 13.62 7.42
C CYS A 34 -8.64 14.00 8.88
N LEU A 35 -8.08 15.15 9.28
CA LEU A 35 -8.12 15.62 10.65
C LEU A 35 -8.58 17.08 10.65
N ASN A 36 -9.59 17.38 11.46
CA ASN A 36 -9.99 18.74 11.77
C ASN A 36 -9.72 19.00 13.25
N VAL A 37 -8.82 19.94 13.52
CA VAL A 37 -8.46 20.33 14.89
C VAL A 37 -9.38 21.49 15.30
N ILE A 38 -10.43 21.17 16.05
CA ILE A 38 -11.41 22.16 16.51
C ILE A 38 -10.82 22.99 17.65
N ASP A 39 -10.24 22.32 18.64
CA ASP A 39 -9.56 22.96 19.77
C ASP A 39 -8.40 22.08 20.25
N ALA A 40 -7.18 22.52 19.96
CA ALA A 40 -5.96 21.83 20.36
C ALA A 40 -5.75 21.81 21.88
N SER A 41 -6.21 22.86 22.60
CA SER A 41 -6.07 22.96 24.05
C SER A 41 -6.94 21.95 24.79
N GLN A 42 -8.13 21.66 24.22
CA GLN A 42 -9.07 20.68 24.74
C GLN A 42 -8.93 19.29 24.09
N ARG A 43 -7.95 19.12 23.18
CA ARG A 43 -7.77 17.90 22.36
C ARG A 43 -9.03 17.49 21.62
N LYS A 44 -9.85 18.47 21.21
CA LYS A 44 -11.05 18.24 20.43
C LYS A 44 -10.66 18.16 18.96
N ILE A 45 -10.53 16.94 18.47
CA ILE A 45 -10.13 16.61 17.10
C ILE A 45 -11.23 15.75 16.49
N GLU A 46 -11.66 16.11 15.29
CA GLU A 46 -12.46 15.25 14.43
C GLU A 46 -11.53 14.54 13.45
N GLN A 47 -11.67 13.23 13.36
CA GLN A 47 -10.91 12.38 12.47
C GLN A 47 -11.87 11.64 11.55
N TYR A 48 -11.63 11.72 10.25
CA TYR A 48 -12.33 10.91 9.27
C TYR A 48 -11.35 9.92 8.65
N VAL A 49 -11.73 8.65 8.61
CA VAL A 49 -10.92 7.58 8.03
C VAL A 49 -11.66 6.99 6.84
N LEU A 50 -11.24 7.38 5.64
CA LEU A 50 -11.72 6.81 4.38
C LEU A 50 -10.92 5.54 4.14
N VAL A 51 -11.60 4.41 3.98
CA VAL A 51 -10.92 3.10 3.96
C VAL A 51 -11.62 2.14 3.00
N SER A 52 -10.84 1.26 2.36
CA SER A 52 -11.42 0.15 1.61
C SER A 52 -12.25 -0.77 2.52
N PRO A 53 -13.24 -1.49 1.99
CA PRO A 53 -14.21 -2.22 2.82
C PRO A 53 -13.61 -3.50 3.43
N SER A 54 -12.45 -3.93 2.94
CA SER A 54 -11.71 -5.10 3.40
C SER A 54 -10.23 -4.98 3.11
N VAL A 55 -9.46 -5.92 3.69
CA VAL A 55 -8.13 -6.28 3.20
C VAL A 55 -8.30 -7.08 1.92
N ASN A 56 -7.62 -6.65 0.87
CA ASN A 56 -7.60 -7.28 -0.45
C ASN A 56 -6.36 -8.15 -0.61
N TYR A 57 -6.42 -9.04 -1.59
CA TYR A 57 -5.36 -9.97 -1.95
C TYR A 57 -4.78 -9.61 -3.31
N LEU A 58 -3.47 -9.79 -3.45
CA LEU A 58 -2.74 -9.67 -4.70
C LEU A 58 -1.64 -10.73 -4.78
N ASN A 59 -1.61 -11.51 -5.85
CA ASN A 59 -0.43 -12.32 -6.14
C ASN A 59 0.64 -11.44 -6.83
N SER A 60 1.84 -11.36 -6.25
CA SER A 60 2.88 -10.45 -6.74
C SER A 60 3.66 -10.95 -7.97
N GLY A 61 3.47 -12.20 -8.39
CA GLY A 61 4.21 -12.77 -9.52
C GLY A 61 5.71 -12.88 -9.21
N ASN A 62 6.54 -12.02 -9.80
CA ASN A 62 7.99 -12.02 -9.53
C ASN A 62 8.45 -10.72 -8.85
N LEU A 63 7.51 -9.92 -8.35
CA LEU A 63 7.78 -8.60 -7.76
C LEU A 63 7.65 -8.67 -6.24
N ARG A 64 8.26 -7.70 -5.55
CA ARG A 64 7.97 -7.53 -4.13
C ARG A 64 6.57 -6.94 -3.97
N CYS A 65 5.88 -7.26 -2.87
CA CYS A 65 4.49 -6.81 -2.66
C CYS A 65 4.27 -5.30 -2.88
N ALA A 66 5.16 -4.45 -2.37
CA ALA A 66 5.04 -3.01 -2.54
C ALA A 66 5.17 -2.58 -4.02
N GLU A 67 6.05 -3.24 -4.78
CA GLU A 67 6.25 -2.98 -6.21
C GLU A 67 5.06 -3.48 -7.03
N ALA A 68 4.58 -4.70 -6.75
CA ALA A 68 3.41 -5.27 -7.41
C ALA A 68 2.16 -4.40 -7.22
N VAL A 69 1.90 -3.98 -5.97
CA VAL A 69 0.77 -3.10 -5.67
C VAL A 69 0.94 -1.74 -6.34
N ALA A 70 2.12 -1.12 -6.26
CA ALA A 70 2.36 0.18 -6.87
C ALA A 70 2.18 0.16 -8.38
N GLN A 71 2.64 -0.91 -9.05
CA GLN A 71 2.48 -1.08 -10.49
C GLN A 71 1.01 -1.21 -10.87
N ARG A 72 0.27 -2.13 -10.23
CA ARG A 72 -1.14 -2.37 -10.59
C ARG A 72 -2.07 -1.26 -10.16
N GLN A 73 -1.71 -0.51 -9.12
CA GLN A 73 -2.49 0.65 -8.71
C GLN A 73 -2.52 1.73 -9.79
N GLN A 74 -1.50 1.84 -10.65
CA GLN A 74 -1.51 2.77 -11.77
C GLN A 74 -2.69 2.53 -12.71
N ASP A 75 -3.04 1.26 -12.95
CA ASP A 75 -4.12 0.87 -13.86
C ASP A 75 -5.51 1.31 -13.36
N VAL A 76 -5.65 1.53 -12.05
CA VAL A 76 -6.90 1.87 -11.38
C VAL A 76 -6.86 3.23 -10.68
N HIS A 77 -5.78 4.00 -10.86
CA HIS A 77 -5.49 5.21 -10.10
C HIS A 77 -6.60 6.26 -10.20
N ASP A 78 -7.07 6.55 -11.41
CA ASP A 78 -8.11 7.55 -11.64
C ASP A 78 -9.46 7.16 -11.01
N ALA A 79 -9.79 5.87 -11.03
CA ALA A 79 -10.99 5.35 -10.39
C ALA A 79 -10.90 5.45 -8.87
N LEU A 80 -9.73 5.15 -8.29
CA LEU A 80 -9.48 5.32 -6.86
C LEU A 80 -9.53 6.79 -6.46
N LEU A 81 -8.91 7.69 -7.22
CA LEU A 81 -8.98 9.14 -6.99
C LEU A 81 -10.43 9.63 -7.02
N THR A 82 -11.21 9.19 -7.99
CA THR A 82 -12.63 9.55 -8.11
C THR A 82 -13.42 9.09 -6.88
N ALA A 83 -13.23 7.85 -6.43
CA ALA A 83 -13.93 7.32 -5.27
C ALA A 83 -13.55 8.04 -3.97
N PHE A 84 -12.24 8.20 -3.72
CA PHE A 84 -11.75 8.85 -2.51
C PHE A 84 -12.09 10.34 -2.47
N ASN A 85 -11.89 11.08 -3.57
CA ASN A 85 -12.23 12.51 -3.62
C ASN A 85 -13.74 12.76 -3.61
N GLY A 86 -14.53 11.86 -4.19
CA GLY A 86 -15.99 11.91 -4.11
C GLY A 86 -16.50 11.77 -2.67
N ALA A 87 -15.90 10.87 -1.88
CA ALA A 87 -16.22 10.73 -0.47
C ALA A 87 -15.68 11.90 0.37
N ALA A 88 -14.44 12.32 0.11
CA ALA A 88 -13.77 13.42 0.80
C ALA A 88 -14.48 14.76 0.61
N GLY A 89 -15.04 15.03 -0.58
CA GLY A 89 -15.71 16.29 -0.90
C GLY A 89 -16.95 16.60 -0.04
N ASN A 90 -17.45 15.63 0.73
CA ASN A 90 -18.55 15.81 1.67
C ASN A 90 -18.07 15.99 3.13
N ILE A 91 -16.76 16.13 3.35
CA ILE A 91 -16.13 16.16 4.66
C ILE A 91 -15.21 17.39 4.73
N ASP A 92 -15.58 18.36 5.57
CA ASP A 92 -14.81 19.62 5.74
C ASP A 92 -13.34 19.38 6.12
N ALA A 93 -13.06 18.32 6.89
CA ALA A 93 -11.70 17.93 7.27
C ALA A 93 -10.83 17.47 6.09
N CYS A 94 -11.43 17.14 4.94
CA CYS A 94 -10.77 16.63 3.73
C CYS A 94 -10.82 17.65 2.57
N ASP A 95 -10.59 18.94 2.88
CA ASP A 95 -10.73 20.05 1.92
C ASP A 95 -9.77 19.99 0.72
N THR A 96 -8.64 19.32 0.88
CA THR A 96 -7.60 19.19 -0.13
C THR A 96 -7.80 17.89 -0.91
N PRO A 97 -8.10 17.96 -2.23
CA PRO A 97 -8.24 16.77 -3.05
C PRO A 97 -6.94 15.95 -3.06
N LEU A 98 -7.09 14.63 -2.99
CA LEU A 98 -5.98 13.71 -3.16
C LEU A 98 -5.50 13.73 -4.60
N THR A 99 -4.18 13.73 -4.77
CA THR A 99 -3.51 13.48 -6.05
C THR A 99 -2.90 12.07 -6.08
N GLU A 100 -2.74 11.46 -4.91
CA GLU A 100 -2.24 10.09 -4.73
C GLU A 100 -3.10 9.35 -3.70
N ILE A 101 -3.33 8.06 -3.94
CA ILE A 101 -4.12 7.23 -3.04
C ILE A 101 -3.18 6.38 -2.16
N PRO A 102 -3.13 6.65 -0.85
CA PRO A 102 -2.30 5.87 0.07
C PRO A 102 -2.80 4.42 0.14
N VAL A 103 -1.89 3.49 -0.11
CA VAL A 103 -2.10 2.05 0.01
C VAL A 103 -1.18 1.49 1.08
N ARG A 104 -1.73 0.63 1.94
CA ARG A 104 -0.93 -0.15 2.89
C ARG A 104 -0.77 -1.55 2.37
N VAL A 105 0.46 -2.05 2.37
CA VAL A 105 0.83 -3.32 1.76
C VAL A 105 1.59 -4.18 2.75
N TYR A 106 1.27 -5.47 2.77
CA TYR A 106 1.83 -6.47 3.67
C TYR A 106 2.06 -7.78 2.91
N ASP A 107 3.10 -8.49 3.30
CA ASP A 107 3.46 -9.86 2.90
C ASP A 107 2.86 -10.91 3.85
N ASN A 108 2.08 -10.48 4.85
CA ASN A 108 1.54 -11.35 5.88
C ASN A 108 0.05 -11.01 6.17
N PRO A 109 -0.86 -12.00 6.10
CA PRO A 109 -2.29 -11.76 6.26
C PRO A 109 -2.68 -11.34 7.67
N GLN A 110 -2.05 -11.91 8.70
CA GLN A 110 -2.36 -11.57 10.10
C GLN A 110 -1.96 -10.13 10.42
N LYS A 111 -0.80 -9.70 9.90
CA LYS A 111 -0.32 -8.32 10.02
C LYS A 111 -1.25 -7.35 9.28
N ALA A 112 -1.63 -7.66 8.04
CA ALA A 112 -2.58 -6.85 7.29
C ALA A 112 -3.91 -6.69 8.04
N THR A 113 -4.48 -7.80 8.51
CA THR A 113 -5.73 -7.83 9.28
C THR A 113 -5.63 -7.01 10.57
N TRP A 114 -4.52 -7.13 11.30
CA TRP A 114 -4.31 -6.38 12.53
C TRP A 114 -4.21 -4.87 12.27
N HIS A 115 -3.47 -4.45 11.25
CA HIS A 115 -3.36 -3.03 10.89
C HIS A 115 -4.68 -2.47 10.34
N TYR A 116 -5.42 -3.25 9.56
CA TYR A 116 -6.75 -2.91 9.08
C TYR A 116 -7.72 -2.70 10.25
N GLY A 117 -7.80 -3.65 11.18
CA GLY A 117 -8.63 -3.54 12.38
C GLY A 117 -8.27 -2.32 13.24
N ARG A 118 -6.98 -1.97 13.35
CA ARG A 118 -6.57 -0.71 14.02
C ARG A 118 -7.05 0.54 13.30
N SER A 119 -7.12 0.52 11.98
CA SER A 119 -7.62 1.63 11.17
C SER A 119 -9.12 1.83 11.41
N LEU A 120 -9.85 0.74 11.65
CA LEU A 120 -11.29 0.75 11.96
C LEU A 120 -11.64 1.00 13.43
N ARG A 121 -10.67 0.88 14.34
CA ARG A 121 -10.93 1.00 15.79
C ARG A 121 -11.63 2.32 16.11
N GLU A 122 -12.79 2.23 16.74
CA GLU A 122 -13.57 3.38 17.17
C GLU A 122 -12.85 4.17 18.26
N SER A 123 -13.01 5.49 18.22
CA SER A 123 -12.57 6.41 19.25
C SER A 123 -13.41 7.69 19.22
N PRO A 124 -13.50 8.46 20.33
CA PRO A 124 -14.21 9.74 20.32
C PRO A 124 -13.70 10.66 19.21
N GLY A 125 -14.62 11.29 18.49
CA GLY A 125 -14.30 12.19 17.39
C GLY A 125 -13.82 11.49 16.10
N LYS A 126 -13.80 10.16 16.05
CA LYS A 126 -13.38 9.41 14.85
C LYS A 126 -14.58 8.82 14.12
N THR A 127 -14.73 9.14 12.85
CA THR A 127 -15.73 8.58 11.93
C THR A 127 -15.03 7.72 10.88
N ILE A 128 -15.48 6.47 10.73
CA ILE A 128 -15.01 5.56 9.67
C ILE A 128 -15.93 5.68 8.48
N VAL A 129 -15.36 5.87 7.29
CA VAL A 129 -16.07 5.99 6.01
C VAL A 129 -15.59 4.86 5.10
N PRO A 130 -16.26 3.68 5.10
CA PRO A 130 -15.93 2.61 4.18
C PRO A 130 -16.33 2.99 2.76
N LEU A 131 -15.42 2.82 1.81
CA LEU A 131 -15.67 3.08 0.39
C LEU A 131 -16.03 1.77 -0.31
N ALA A 132 -17.26 1.65 -0.79
CA ALA A 132 -17.71 0.48 -1.54
C ALA A 132 -17.18 0.49 -2.98
N ASP A 133 -17.22 -0.66 -3.64
CA ASP A 133 -17.00 -0.82 -5.09
C ASP A 133 -15.65 -0.27 -5.61
N LEU A 134 -14.62 -0.28 -4.75
CA LEU A 134 -13.27 0.05 -5.18
C LEU A 134 -12.75 -1.01 -6.17
N PRO A 135 -12.02 -0.61 -7.23
CA PRO A 135 -11.45 -1.54 -8.18
C PRO A 135 -10.43 -2.46 -7.51
N ALA A 136 -10.29 -3.70 -7.98
CA ALA A 136 -9.27 -4.63 -7.50
C ALA A 136 -7.95 -4.45 -8.28
N LEU A 137 -6.82 -4.74 -7.61
CA LEU A 137 -5.48 -4.87 -8.21
C LEU A 137 -5.22 -6.27 -8.76
#